data_AF-A0A974SR48-F1
#
_entry.id   AF-A0A974SR48-F1
#
_cell.length_a   1.000
_cell.length_b   1.000
_cell.length_c   1.000
_cell.angle_alpha   90.00
_cell.angle_beta   90.00
_cell.angle_gamma   90.00
#
_symmetry.space_group_name_H-M   'P 1'
#
loop_
_entity.id
_entity.type
_entity.pdbx_description
1 polymer ?
#
loop_
_entity_poly.entity_id
_entity_poly.type
_entity_poly.pdbx_seq_one_letter_code
_entity_poly.pdbx_strand_id
1 'polypeptide(L)'
;MRLRPLVLLAFLLPISGAFADAARMPVPGDCALFREGGEGYILKAPTYWLKGTITEVYRRPHRMDLCPNPGKPKERYTRDDWKRLAEAYPCVSDAARAREVEAIRIRLRVDRWDTPWTSQHGHNGWLFRGHFLDTELKEGVVLDIDGTLLERCEALP
;
A
#
# COMPACT_ATOMS: atom_id res chain seq x y z
N MET A 1 -63.51 30.63 -19.69
CA MET A 1 -62.45 30.33 -18.70
C MET A 1 -61.37 29.51 -19.39
N ARG A 2 -60.16 30.06 -19.59
CA ARG A 2 -59.01 29.36 -20.19
C ARG A 2 -57.97 29.13 -19.08
N LEU A 3 -57.70 27.86 -18.75
CA LEU A 3 -56.61 27.46 -17.86
C LEU A 3 -55.28 27.56 -18.63
N ARG A 4 -54.30 28.30 -18.11
CA ARG A 4 -52.92 28.33 -18.61
C ARG A 4 -52.08 27.27 -17.89
N PRO A 5 -51.20 26.51 -18.59
CA PRO A 5 -50.35 25.52 -17.95
C PRO A 5 -49.12 26.17 -17.32
N LEU A 6 -48.74 25.66 -16.15
CA LEU A 6 -47.53 26.02 -15.40
C LEU A 6 -46.30 25.49 -16.15
N VAL A 7 -45.37 26.37 -16.52
CA VAL A 7 -44.07 25.99 -17.08
C VAL A 7 -43.11 25.73 -15.91
N LEU A 8 -42.76 24.46 -15.68
CA LEU A 8 -41.67 24.08 -14.77
C LEU A 8 -40.33 24.21 -15.51
N LEU A 9 -39.52 25.18 -15.12
CA LEU A 9 -38.13 25.31 -15.59
C LEU A 9 -37.26 24.33 -14.79
N ALA A 10 -36.77 23.27 -15.44
CA ALA A 10 -35.82 22.33 -14.85
C ALA A 10 -34.41 22.95 -14.84
N PHE A 11 -33.89 23.26 -13.64
CA PHE A 11 -32.48 23.60 -13.44
C PHE A 11 -31.61 22.35 -13.65
N LEU A 12 -30.86 22.33 -14.75
CA LEU A 12 -29.79 21.35 -14.97
C LEU A 12 -28.52 21.85 -14.28
N LEU A 13 -28.24 21.31 -13.09
CA LEU A 13 -26.92 21.44 -12.44
C LEU A 13 -25.96 20.43 -13.11
N PRO A 14 -24.79 20.85 -13.62
CA PRO A 14 -23.78 19.92 -14.10
C PRO A 14 -23.15 19.23 -12.89
N ILE A 15 -23.47 17.97 -12.69
CA ILE A 15 -22.74 17.10 -11.77
C ILE A 15 -21.39 16.83 -12.45
N SER A 16 -20.38 17.62 -12.12
CA SER A 16 -18.99 17.28 -12.42
C SER A 16 -18.65 16.03 -11.62
N GLY A 17 -18.84 14.87 -12.24
CA GLY A 17 -18.44 13.58 -11.69
C GLY A 17 -16.92 13.53 -11.61
N ALA A 18 -16.38 13.68 -10.41
CA ALA A 18 -15.06 13.14 -10.10
C ALA A 18 -15.16 11.62 -10.25
N PHE A 19 -14.74 11.10 -11.39
CA PHE A 19 -14.56 9.66 -11.55
C PHE A 19 -13.44 9.26 -10.60
N ALA A 20 -13.82 8.64 -9.47
CA ALA A 20 -12.90 7.82 -8.71
C ALA A 20 -12.32 6.79 -9.68
N ASP A 21 -11.00 6.83 -9.89
CA ASP A 21 -10.25 5.91 -10.76
C ASP A 21 -10.37 4.48 -10.20
N ALA A 22 -11.48 3.82 -10.55
CA ALA A 22 -11.84 2.52 -10.05
C ALA A 22 -10.91 1.46 -10.66
N ALA A 23 -10.09 0.86 -9.80
CA ALA A 23 -9.56 -0.51 -9.90
C ALA A 23 -8.90 -0.96 -11.23
N ARG A 24 -8.22 -0.09 -11.99
CA ARG A 24 -7.37 -0.59 -13.09
C ARG A 24 -6.14 -1.31 -12.56
N MET A 25 -5.71 -2.41 -13.18
CA MET A 25 -4.45 -3.04 -12.79
C MET A 25 -3.29 -2.04 -12.87
N PRO A 26 -2.33 -2.05 -11.93
CA PRO A 26 -1.12 -1.23 -12.05
C PRO A 26 -0.36 -1.61 -13.32
N VAL A 27 0.29 -0.64 -13.94
CA VAL A 27 1.14 -0.83 -15.13
C VAL A 27 2.50 -0.15 -14.94
N PRO A 28 3.54 -0.56 -15.68
CA PRO A 28 4.79 0.18 -15.71
C PRO A 28 4.58 1.67 -16.04
N GLY A 29 5.30 2.53 -15.32
CA GLY A 29 5.15 3.99 -15.37
C GLY A 29 4.18 4.55 -14.32
N ASP A 30 3.31 3.72 -13.74
CA ASP A 30 2.44 4.17 -12.65
C ASP A 30 3.25 4.52 -11.40
N CYS A 31 2.73 5.49 -10.65
CA CYS A 31 3.24 5.84 -9.34
C CYS A 31 2.62 4.94 -8.26
N ALA A 32 3.45 4.38 -7.40
CA ALA A 32 3.02 3.55 -6.28
C ALA A 32 3.65 4.00 -4.95
N LEU A 33 2.92 3.74 -3.87
CA LEU A 33 3.25 4.14 -2.51
C LEU A 33 3.13 2.94 -1.57
N PHE A 34 4.21 2.61 -0.88
CA PHE A 34 4.16 1.76 0.31
C PHE A 34 4.02 2.65 1.55
N ARG A 35 3.14 2.28 2.48
CA ARG A 35 2.85 3.08 3.68
C ARG A 35 2.80 2.19 4.92
N GLU A 36 3.39 2.66 6.00
CA GLU A 36 3.34 2.02 7.32
C GLU A 36 3.02 3.02 8.42
N GLY A 37 2.37 2.54 9.49
CA GLY A 37 1.93 3.38 10.59
C GLY A 37 0.64 4.14 10.26
N GLY A 38 0.41 5.28 10.90
CA GLY A 38 -0.83 6.06 10.72
C GLY A 38 -2.07 5.47 11.40
N GLU A 39 -1.95 4.29 12.03
CA GLU A 39 -3.02 3.68 12.83
C GLU A 39 -3.29 4.49 14.11
N GLY A 40 -4.53 4.42 14.60
CA GLY A 40 -4.97 5.09 15.84
C GLY A 40 -6.09 6.10 15.61
N TYR A 41 -7.14 6.03 16.43
CA TYR A 41 -8.31 6.91 16.33
C TYR A 41 -8.17 8.23 17.13
N ILE A 42 -7.38 8.22 18.22
CA ILE A 42 -7.25 9.36 19.15
C ILE A 42 -5.88 10.05 18.98
N LEU A 43 -4.80 9.27 18.98
CA LEU A 43 -3.44 9.73 18.67
C LEU A 43 -2.96 8.93 17.46
N LYS A 44 -3.00 9.52 16.26
CA LYS A 44 -2.48 8.84 15.06
C LYS A 44 -0.97 8.68 15.19
N ALA A 45 -0.50 7.45 15.06
CA ALA A 45 0.93 7.19 14.95
C ALA A 45 1.51 7.94 13.73
N PRO A 46 2.79 8.35 13.76
CA PRO A 46 3.47 8.83 12.58
C PRO A 46 3.31 7.86 11.40
N THR A 47 3.17 8.41 10.20
CA THR A 47 3.02 7.64 8.97
C THR A 47 4.30 7.73 8.18
N TYR A 48 4.89 6.59 7.89
CA TYR A 48 6.09 6.46 7.07
C TYR A 48 5.74 5.89 5.72
N TRP A 49 6.56 6.21 4.72
CA TRP A 49 6.20 5.89 3.36
C TRP A 49 7.42 5.76 2.46
N LEU A 50 7.23 5.01 1.39
CA LEU A 50 8.17 4.89 0.28
C LEU A 50 7.39 5.04 -1.01
N LYS A 51 7.81 5.98 -1.85
CA LYS A 51 7.20 6.31 -3.13
C LYS A 51 8.14 5.94 -4.26
N GLY A 52 7.58 5.37 -5.32
CA GLY A 52 8.36 5.00 -6.49
C GLY A 52 7.53 4.91 -7.77
N THR A 53 8.25 4.62 -8.84
CA THR A 53 7.69 4.37 -10.17
C THR A 53 7.75 2.87 -10.48
N ILE A 54 6.62 2.28 -10.88
CA ILE A 54 6.55 0.88 -11.27
C ILE A 54 7.36 0.67 -12.55
N THR A 55 8.31 -0.25 -12.53
CA THR A 55 9.09 -0.63 -13.71
C THR A 55 8.60 -1.94 -14.32
N GLU A 56 8.01 -2.82 -13.52
CA GLU A 56 7.50 -4.12 -13.96
C GLU A 56 6.36 -4.59 -13.07
N VAL A 57 5.37 -5.23 -13.69
CA VAL A 57 4.25 -5.92 -13.02
C VAL A 57 4.25 -7.35 -13.50
N TYR A 58 4.41 -8.30 -12.59
CA TYR A 58 4.50 -9.71 -12.94
C TYR A 58 3.71 -10.59 -11.95
N ARG A 59 3.41 -11.82 -12.35
CA ARG A 59 2.75 -12.81 -11.49
C ARG A 59 3.75 -13.88 -11.09
N ARG A 60 3.64 -14.36 -9.86
CA ARG A 60 4.47 -15.43 -9.33
C ARG A 60 3.59 -16.43 -8.57
N PRO A 61 3.72 -17.75 -8.83
CA PRO A 61 3.14 -18.75 -7.97
C PRO A 61 3.64 -18.58 -6.52
N HIS A 62 2.72 -18.52 -5.58
CA HIS A 62 3.02 -18.34 -4.17
C HIS A 62 2.08 -19.16 -3.31
N ARG A 63 2.65 -19.86 -2.32
CA ARG A 63 1.87 -20.59 -1.33
C ARG A 63 1.55 -19.67 -0.15
N MET A 64 0.26 -19.32 0.00
CA MET A 64 -0.21 -18.56 1.17
C MET A 64 -0.35 -19.49 2.38
N ASP A 65 0.75 -19.81 3.05
CA ASP A 65 0.73 -20.56 4.31
C ASP A 65 0.50 -19.63 5.53
N LEU A 66 0.58 -20.19 6.74
CA LEU A 66 0.45 -19.43 7.97
C LEU A 66 1.48 -18.31 8.08
N CYS A 67 1.04 -17.12 8.45
CA CYS A 67 1.94 -16.01 8.72
C CYS A 67 2.89 -16.35 9.88
N PRO A 68 4.19 -16.07 9.74
CA PRO A 68 5.15 -16.22 10.83
C PRO A 68 4.68 -15.47 12.08
N ASN A 69 4.66 -16.16 13.22
CA ASN A 69 4.34 -15.58 14.51
C ASN A 69 5.51 -15.80 15.48
N PRO A 70 6.34 -14.77 15.75
CA PRO A 70 7.47 -14.88 16.67
C PRO A 70 7.06 -14.98 18.16
N GLY A 71 5.77 -15.07 18.49
CA GLY A 71 5.29 -15.24 19.87
C GLY A 71 5.42 -13.97 20.73
N LYS A 72 5.48 -12.80 20.10
CA LYS A 72 5.65 -11.49 20.75
C LYS A 72 4.83 -10.43 20.02
N PRO A 73 4.54 -9.28 20.65
CA PRO A 73 3.83 -8.22 19.97
C PRO A 73 4.73 -7.52 18.93
N LYS A 74 4.13 -6.90 17.91
CA LYS A 74 4.83 -6.35 16.72
C LYS A 74 5.88 -5.29 17.09
N GLU A 75 5.65 -4.56 18.18
CA GLU A 75 6.55 -3.53 18.70
C GLU A 75 7.91 -4.10 19.15
N ARG A 76 7.98 -5.42 19.40
CA ARG A 76 9.20 -6.14 19.77
C ARG A 76 9.76 -7.02 18.65
N TYR A 77 9.24 -6.94 17.44
CA TYR A 77 9.79 -7.68 16.31
C TYR A 77 11.24 -7.22 16.08
N THR A 78 12.15 -8.12 15.74
CA THR A 78 13.49 -7.75 15.28
C THR A 78 13.46 -7.48 13.79
N ARG A 79 14.59 -7.06 13.21
CA ARG A 79 14.68 -6.93 11.76
C ARG A 79 14.39 -8.26 11.05
N ASP A 80 14.92 -9.36 11.57
CA ASP A 80 14.72 -10.71 11.04
C ASP A 80 13.26 -11.19 11.12
N ASP A 81 12.53 -10.83 12.17
CA ASP A 81 11.10 -11.17 12.27
C ASP A 81 10.29 -10.55 11.13
N TRP A 82 10.56 -9.27 10.85
CA TRP A 82 9.90 -8.55 9.76
C TRP A 82 10.28 -9.09 8.38
N LYS A 83 11.54 -9.46 8.17
CA LYS A 83 11.97 -10.12 6.93
C LYS A 83 11.24 -11.43 6.71
N ARG A 84 11.20 -12.28 7.73
CA ARG A 84 10.50 -13.56 7.66
C ARG A 84 9.02 -13.38 7.34
N LEU A 85 8.38 -12.37 7.94
CA LEU A 85 7.01 -12.02 7.63
C LEU A 85 6.86 -11.53 6.17
N ALA A 86 7.77 -10.68 5.69
CA ALA A 86 7.75 -10.15 4.32
C ALA A 86 7.97 -11.24 3.26
N GLU A 87 8.87 -12.19 3.52
CA GLU A 87 9.12 -13.35 2.65
C GLU A 87 7.92 -14.29 2.56
N ALA A 88 7.18 -14.45 3.66
CA ALA A 88 5.97 -15.27 3.70
C ALA A 88 4.76 -14.56 3.08
N TYR A 89 4.81 -13.23 2.92
CA TYR A 89 3.67 -12.45 2.44
C TYR A 89 3.44 -12.65 0.93
N PRO A 90 2.19 -12.86 0.48
CA PRO A 90 0.95 -12.89 1.27
C PRO A 90 0.78 -14.21 2.03
N CYS A 91 0.32 -14.13 3.28
CA CYS A 91 0.13 -15.26 4.18
C CYS A 91 -1.24 -15.20 4.87
N VAL A 92 -1.67 -16.30 5.51
CA VAL A 92 -2.95 -16.42 6.20
C VAL A 92 -2.78 -16.55 7.71
N SER A 93 -3.78 -16.12 8.48
CA SER A 93 -3.80 -16.34 9.94
C SER A 93 -4.44 -17.66 10.36
N ASP A 94 -5.01 -18.41 9.41
CA ASP A 94 -5.69 -19.69 9.64
C ASP A 94 -5.27 -20.69 8.56
N ALA A 95 -4.76 -21.85 8.99
CA ALA A 95 -4.25 -22.90 8.12
C ALA A 95 -5.32 -23.46 7.18
N ALA A 96 -6.60 -23.42 7.57
CA ALA A 96 -7.70 -23.86 6.71
C ALA A 96 -7.85 -23.01 5.44
N ARG A 97 -7.27 -21.79 5.42
CA ARG A 97 -7.26 -20.90 4.26
C ARG A 97 -5.97 -21.01 3.44
N ALA A 98 -5.06 -21.91 3.80
CA ALA A 98 -3.81 -22.11 3.07
C ALA A 98 -4.09 -22.63 1.66
N ARG A 99 -3.46 -22.00 0.66
CA ARG A 99 -3.69 -22.30 -0.76
C ARG A 99 -2.58 -21.73 -1.64
N GLU A 100 -2.43 -22.30 -2.82
CA GLU A 100 -1.63 -21.69 -3.89
C GLU A 100 -2.38 -20.50 -4.50
N VAL A 101 -1.65 -19.43 -4.78
CA VAL A 101 -2.17 -18.23 -5.46
C VAL A 101 -1.16 -17.75 -6.49
N GLU A 102 -1.65 -16.97 -7.45
CA GLU A 102 -0.80 -16.14 -8.32
C GLU A 102 -0.65 -14.75 -7.67
N ALA A 103 0.44 -14.54 -6.94
CA ALA A 103 0.74 -13.26 -6.31
C ALA A 103 1.17 -12.24 -7.38
N ILE A 104 0.59 -11.04 -7.33
CA ILE A 104 1.00 -9.92 -8.19
C ILE A 104 2.21 -9.27 -7.52
N ARG A 105 3.34 -9.22 -8.21
CA ARG A 105 4.59 -8.63 -7.76
C ARG A 105 4.92 -7.41 -8.59
N ILE A 106 5.53 -6.43 -7.94
CA ILE A 106 5.86 -5.14 -8.52
C ILE A 106 7.34 -4.89 -8.34
N ARG A 107 8.04 -4.62 -9.44
CA ARG A 107 9.35 -3.97 -9.38
C ARG A 107 9.14 -2.47 -9.29
N LEU A 108 9.53 -1.90 -8.16
CA LEU A 108 9.34 -0.50 -7.84
C LEU A 108 10.70 0.18 -7.81
N ARG A 109 10.94 1.11 -8.74
CA ARG A 109 12.10 2.01 -8.64
C ARG A 109 11.78 3.11 -7.63
N VAL A 110 12.58 3.20 -6.57
CA VAL A 110 12.39 4.14 -5.49
C VAL A 110 12.74 5.55 -5.94
N ASP A 111 11.84 6.49 -5.68
CA ASP A 111 12.03 7.91 -6.00
C ASP A 111 12.24 8.72 -4.72
N ARG A 112 11.41 8.50 -3.69
CA ARG A 112 11.47 9.23 -2.40
C ARG A 112 10.96 8.36 -1.26
N TRP A 113 11.38 8.66 -0.03
CA TRP A 113 10.94 7.93 1.15
C TRP A 113 11.01 8.81 2.40
N ASP A 114 10.27 8.40 3.42
CA ASP A 114 10.39 8.85 4.79
C ASP A 114 10.35 7.62 5.72
N THR A 115 11.30 7.53 6.64
CA THR A 115 11.46 6.39 7.55
C THR A 115 11.64 6.84 8.98
N PRO A 116 11.21 6.04 9.97
CA PRO A 116 11.51 6.31 11.36
C PRO A 116 13.01 6.15 11.63
N TRP A 117 13.60 7.10 12.35
CA TRP A 117 15.02 7.06 12.73
C TRP A 117 15.25 6.44 14.12
N THR A 118 14.24 6.51 14.99
CA THR A 118 14.25 5.91 16.34
C THR A 118 12.98 5.11 16.56
N SER A 119 13.03 4.12 17.45
CA SER A 119 11.84 3.34 17.86
C SER A 119 10.78 4.20 18.55
N GLN A 120 11.16 5.37 19.08
CA GLN A 120 10.26 6.34 19.68
C GLN A 120 9.49 7.15 18.63
N HIS A 121 10.04 7.28 17.41
CA HIS A 121 9.38 7.99 16.31
C HIS A 121 8.53 7.04 15.44
N GLY A 122 8.75 5.74 15.52
CA GLY A 122 7.90 4.74 14.89
C GLY A 122 8.36 3.33 15.20
N HIS A 123 7.45 2.36 15.02
CA HIS A 123 7.79 0.94 15.12
C HIS A 123 8.90 0.58 14.12
N ASN A 124 9.65 -0.46 14.43
CA ASN A 124 10.69 -0.99 13.56
C ASN A 124 10.14 -1.83 12.40
N GLY A 125 9.12 -1.31 11.70
CA GLY A 125 8.44 -1.92 10.55
C GLY A 125 9.37 -2.14 9.35
N TRP A 126 8.82 -2.40 8.17
CA TRP A 126 9.65 -2.64 6.99
C TRP A 126 10.47 -1.40 6.65
N LEU A 127 9.91 -0.21 6.84
CA LEU A 127 10.61 1.06 6.77
C LEU A 127 11.27 1.39 8.10
N PHE A 128 12.61 1.47 8.12
CA PHE A 128 13.35 1.87 9.31
C PHE A 128 14.74 2.41 8.94
N ARG A 129 15.14 3.58 9.47
CA ARG A 129 16.47 4.19 9.32
C ARG A 129 17.01 4.18 7.88
N GLY A 130 16.20 4.67 6.95
CA GLY A 130 16.56 4.73 5.53
C GLY A 130 16.64 3.37 4.84
N HIS A 131 16.02 2.32 5.39
CA HIS A 131 15.96 1.00 4.78
C HIS A 131 14.53 0.54 4.56
N PHE A 132 14.33 -0.25 3.50
CA PHE A 132 13.20 -1.16 3.35
C PHE A 132 13.69 -2.58 3.64
N LEU A 133 13.31 -3.12 4.80
CA LEU A 133 13.88 -4.32 5.39
C LEU A 133 15.41 -4.18 5.48
N ASP A 134 16.16 -4.93 4.68
CA ASP A 134 17.63 -4.90 4.62
C ASP A 134 18.18 -4.10 3.44
N THR A 135 17.31 -3.57 2.58
CA THR A 135 17.75 -2.79 1.43
C THR A 135 17.85 -1.33 1.82
N GLU A 136 19.05 -0.77 1.73
CA GLU A 136 19.27 0.67 1.86
C GLU A 136 18.49 1.42 0.77
N LEU A 137 17.72 2.42 1.19
CA LEU A 137 16.95 3.25 0.29
C LEU A 137 17.84 4.36 -0.26
N LYS A 138 17.89 4.40 -1.59
CA LYS A 138 18.50 5.45 -2.40
C LYS A 138 17.68 5.65 -3.65
N GLU A 139 17.72 6.85 -4.21
CA GLU A 139 17.02 7.13 -5.46
C GLU A 139 17.50 6.14 -6.55
N GLY A 140 16.54 5.57 -7.28
CA GLY A 140 16.80 4.61 -8.35
C GLY A 140 16.98 3.15 -7.92
N VAL A 141 17.07 2.82 -6.62
CA VAL A 141 17.09 1.41 -6.19
C VAL A 141 15.77 0.73 -6.56
N VAL A 142 15.81 -0.53 -7.00
CA VAL A 142 14.61 -1.28 -7.37
C VAL A 142 14.29 -2.27 -6.26
N LEU A 143 13.07 -2.20 -5.74
CA LEU A 143 12.52 -3.12 -4.76
C LEU A 143 11.53 -4.08 -5.42
N ASP A 144 11.43 -5.29 -4.89
CA ASP A 144 10.40 -6.27 -5.27
C ASP A 144 9.36 -6.37 -4.16
N ILE A 145 8.16 -5.85 -4.42
CA ILE A 145 7.11 -5.69 -3.41
C ILE A 145 5.84 -6.40 -3.88
N ASP A 146 5.11 -6.97 -2.94
CA ASP A 146 3.78 -7.49 -3.24
C ASP A 146 2.84 -6.34 -3.64
N GLY A 147 2.12 -6.50 -4.73
CA GLY A 147 1.23 -5.47 -5.26
C GLY A 147 0.11 -5.10 -4.30
N THR A 148 -0.32 -6.00 -3.40
CA THR A 148 -1.39 -5.68 -2.43
C THR A 148 -0.93 -4.78 -1.29
N LEU A 149 0.37 -4.54 -1.16
CA LEU A 149 0.95 -3.62 -0.18
C LEU A 149 1.14 -2.21 -0.71
N LEU A 150 0.86 -1.99 -1.99
CA LEU A 150 1.08 -0.73 -2.67
C LEU A 150 -0.24 -0.01 -2.90
N GLU A 151 -0.29 1.24 -2.48
CA GLU A 151 -1.33 2.20 -2.82
C GLU A 151 -0.94 2.89 -4.13
N ARG A 152 -1.95 3.35 -4.90
CA ARG A 152 -1.66 4.36 -5.92
C ARG A 152 -1.28 5.65 -5.24
N CYS A 153 -0.34 6.38 -5.83
CA CYS A 153 -0.15 7.76 -5.43
C CYS A 153 -1.45 8.53 -5.69
N GLU A 154 -1.87 9.38 -4.74
CA GLU A 154 -2.90 10.37 -5.04
C GLU A 154 -2.45 11.18 -6.27
N ALA A 155 -3.34 11.32 -7.25
CA ALA A 155 -3.19 12.36 -8.24
C ALA A 155 -3.19 13.67 -7.44
N LEU A 156 -2.08 14.41 -7.49
CA LEU A 156 -2.07 15.75 -6.92
C LEU A 156 -3.27 16.50 -7.50
N PRO A 157 -4.10 17.16 -6.68
CA PRO A 157 -5.13 18.06 -7.19
C PRO A 157 -4.51 19.19 -8.02
#